data_AF-A0A6B3IAQ7-F1
#
_entry.id   AF-A0A6B3IAQ7-F1
#
_cell.length_a   1.000
_cell.length_b   1.000
_cell.length_c   1.000
_cell.angle_alpha   90.00
_cell.angle_beta   90.00
_cell.angle_gamma   90.00
#
_symmetry.space_group_name_H-M   'P 1'
#
loop_
_entity.id
_entity.type
_entity.pdbx_description
1 polymer ?
#
loop_
_entity_poly.entity_id
_entity_poly.type
_entity_poly.pdbx_seq_one_letter_code
_entity_poly.pdbx_strand_id
1 'polypeptide(L)'
;YYYRGETFVGYELTGIADGEWYRLVTGAFLHLPPDTSFGVMHLLFNMFALWNIGRTVEGQLGRARYLAVYLLSAVGGSVVVYLLAPDASTVGASGAVFGLAASYWIINRRLGRDMAAVNRFMAGFLL
;
A
#
# COMPACT_ATOMS: atom_id res chain seq x y z
N TYR A 1 -14.97 1.35 -1.61
CA TYR A 1 -15.10 0.04 -0.94
C TYR A 1 -16.46 -0.55 -1.31
N TYR A 2 -16.62 -0.92 -2.58
CA TYR A 2 -17.87 -1.33 -3.21
C TYR A 2 -17.55 -2.25 -4.38
N TYR A 3 -18.09 -3.46 -4.33
CA TYR A 3 -18.38 -4.24 -5.52
C TYR A 3 -19.57 -3.56 -6.22
N ARG A 4 -19.43 -3.28 -7.51
CA ARG A 4 -20.50 -2.72 -8.34
C ARG A 4 -21.52 -3.83 -8.59
N GLY A 5 -22.44 -4.01 -7.65
CA GLY A 5 -23.50 -4.98 -7.70
C GLY A 5 -24.47 -4.68 -6.56
N GLU A 6 -25.48 -3.89 -6.89
CA GLU A 6 -26.70 -3.66 -6.11
C GLU A 6 -26.54 -2.77 -4.87
N THR A 7 -27.08 -1.55 -4.96
CA THR A 7 -27.66 -0.89 -3.79
C THR A 7 -28.78 -1.79 -3.29
N PHE A 8 -28.51 -2.57 -2.24
CA PHE A 8 -29.53 -3.40 -1.62
C PHE A 8 -30.68 -2.50 -1.14
N VAL A 9 -31.90 -2.77 -1.60
CA VAL A 9 -33.07 -1.97 -1.23
C VAL A 9 -33.20 -1.96 0.29
N GLY A 10 -33.09 -0.76 0.89
CA GLY A 10 -33.14 -0.57 2.35
C GLY A 10 -31.78 -0.48 3.06
N TYR A 11 -30.64 -0.54 2.34
CA TYR A 11 -29.31 -0.35 2.92
C TYR A 11 -28.66 0.94 2.41
N GLU A 12 -28.08 1.70 3.33
CA GLU A 12 -27.32 2.91 3.02
C GLU A 12 -25.83 2.60 2.89
N LEU A 13 -25.22 3.29 1.93
CA LEU A 13 -23.84 3.13 1.57
C LEU A 13 -22.95 3.89 2.58
N THR A 14 -22.48 3.22 3.63
CA THR A 14 -21.63 3.83 4.68
C THR A 14 -20.14 3.69 4.41
N GLY A 15 -19.34 4.70 4.79
CA GLY A 15 -17.89 4.69 4.60
C GLY A 15 -17.14 5.64 5.53
N ILE A 16 -15.99 6.13 5.06
CA ILE A 16 -15.07 6.98 5.86
C ILE A 16 -15.77 8.27 6.34
N ALA A 17 -16.62 8.85 5.49
CA ALA A 17 -17.37 10.07 5.81
C ALA A 17 -18.39 9.87 6.95
N ASP A 18 -18.86 8.65 7.16
CA ASP A 18 -19.88 8.29 8.16
C ASP A 18 -19.28 7.86 9.51
N GLY A 19 -17.97 8.05 9.69
CA GLY A 19 -17.26 7.76 10.93
C GLY A 19 -16.47 6.45 10.92
N GLU A 20 -16.43 5.72 9.81
CA GLU A 20 -15.68 4.46 9.69
C GLU A 20 -14.18 4.67 9.43
N TRP A 21 -13.56 5.60 10.17
CA TRP A 21 -12.16 6.03 10.02
C TRP A 21 -11.14 4.88 10.12
N TYR A 22 -11.48 3.81 10.85
CA TYR A 22 -10.64 2.63 10.97
C TYR A 22 -10.29 2.02 9.59
N ARG A 23 -11.14 2.22 8.57
CA ARG A 23 -10.91 1.76 7.19
C ARG A 23 -9.67 2.36 6.54
N LEU A 24 -9.26 3.56 6.96
CA LEU A 24 -8.01 4.19 6.50
C LEU A 24 -6.76 3.39 6.89
N VAL A 25 -6.87 2.57 7.94
CA VAL A 25 -5.78 1.72 8.44
C VAL A 25 -6.03 0.26 8.07
N THR A 26 -7.19 -0.29 8.42
CA THR A 26 -7.49 -1.72 8.25
C THR A 26 -7.53 -2.12 6.78
N GLY A 27 -7.86 -1.17 5.90
CA GLY A 27 -7.84 -1.34 4.46
C GLY A 27 -6.50 -1.80 3.87
N ALA A 28 -5.41 -1.41 4.52
CA ALA A 28 -4.06 -1.79 4.10
C ALA A 28 -3.76 -3.29 4.27
N PHE A 29 -4.55 -4.01 5.08
CA PHE A 29 -4.38 -5.43 5.33
C PHE A 29 -5.30 -6.30 4.47
N LEU A 30 -6.30 -5.70 3.83
CA LEU A 30 -7.22 -6.39 2.94
C LEU A 30 -6.58 -6.55 1.56
N HIS A 31 -6.86 -7.67 0.90
CA HIS A 31 -6.46 -7.92 -0.48
C HIS A 31 -7.68 -8.35 -1.29
N LEU A 32 -7.54 -8.27 -2.60
CA LEU A 32 -8.61 -8.63 -3.53
C LEU A 32 -8.94 -10.13 -3.38
N PRO A 33 -10.23 -10.52 -3.48
CA PRO A 33 -10.62 -11.92 -3.37
C PRO A 33 -9.90 -12.80 -4.40
N PRO A 34 -9.45 -14.02 -4.03
CA PRO A 34 -8.65 -14.88 -4.92
C PRO A 34 -9.32 -15.26 -6.24
N ASP A 35 -10.64 -15.27 -6.26
CA ASP A 35 -11.50 -15.57 -7.41
C ASP A 35 -11.60 -14.42 -8.42
N THR A 36 -11.08 -13.23 -8.08
CA THR A 36 -10.95 -12.13 -9.04
C THR A 36 -9.74 -12.34 -9.97
N SER A 37 -9.82 -11.80 -11.19
CA SER A 37 -8.77 -11.94 -12.22
C SER A 37 -7.36 -11.50 -11.78
N PHE A 38 -7.25 -10.72 -10.70
CA PHE A 38 -5.97 -10.22 -10.17
C PHE A 38 -5.78 -10.48 -8.66
N GLY A 39 -6.69 -11.19 -7.99
CA GLY A 39 -6.70 -11.29 -6.53
C GLY A 39 -5.45 -11.92 -5.93
N VAL A 40 -5.11 -13.12 -6.41
CA VAL A 40 -3.93 -13.86 -5.97
C VAL A 40 -2.65 -13.09 -6.31
N MET A 41 -2.54 -12.59 -7.55
CA MET A 41 -1.37 -11.84 -7.99
C MET A 41 -1.18 -10.56 -7.18
N HIS A 42 -2.26 -9.85 -6.83
CA HIS A 42 -2.21 -8.67 -5.99
C HIS A 42 -1.59 -8.96 -4.62
N LEU A 43 -2.01 -10.05 -3.97
CA LEU A 43 -1.43 -10.46 -2.68
C LEU A 43 0.05 -10.86 -2.85
N LEU A 44 0.36 -11.71 -3.83
CA LEU A 44 1.72 -12.19 -4.06
C LEU A 44 2.70 -11.05 -4.35
N PHE A 45 2.31 -10.05 -5.15
CA PHE A 45 3.16 -8.91 -5.46
C PHE A 45 3.46 -8.06 -4.22
N ASN A 46 2.44 -7.81 -3.38
CA ASN A 46 2.65 -7.09 -2.12
C ASN A 46 3.57 -7.86 -1.17
N MET A 47 3.38 -9.18 -1.03
CA MET A 47 4.22 -10.00 -0.16
C MET A 47 5.65 -10.10 -0.69
N PHE A 48 5.83 -10.22 -2.01
CA PHE A 48 7.14 -10.18 -2.66
C PHE A 48 7.84 -8.83 -2.43
N ALA A 49 7.11 -7.71 -2.53
CA ALA A 49 7.62 -6.38 -2.28
C ALA A 49 8.09 -6.22 -0.82
N LEU A 50 7.26 -6.66 0.14
CA LEU A 50 7.60 -6.65 1.57
C LEU A 50 8.82 -7.54 1.87
N TRP A 51 8.91 -8.70 1.22
CA TRP A 51 10.04 -9.60 1.41
C TRP A 51 11.35 -9.00 0.87
N ASN A 52 11.35 -8.35 -0.28
CA ASN A 52 12.57 -7.82 -0.89
C ASN A 52 12.94 -6.43 -0.34
N ILE A 53 12.04 -5.46 -0.52
CA ILE A 53 12.26 -4.07 -0.11
C ILE A 53 12.09 -3.95 1.40
N GLY A 54 11.02 -4.53 1.94
CA GLY A 54 10.67 -4.37 3.35
C GLY A 54 11.76 -4.86 4.29
N ARG A 55 12.29 -6.08 4.09
CA ARG A 55 13.42 -6.59 4.89
C ARG A 55 14.68 -5.71 4.81
N THR A 56 14.96 -5.16 3.62
CA THR A 56 16.13 -4.28 3.43
C THR A 56 15.95 -2.96 4.17
N VAL A 57 14.78 -2.34 4.05
CA VAL A 57 14.45 -1.08 4.74
C VAL A 57 14.37 -1.29 6.25
N GLU A 58 13.82 -2.40 6.72
CA GLU A 58 13.81 -2.76 8.14
C GLU A 58 15.23 -2.88 8.70
N GLY A 59 16.14 -3.54 7.97
CA GLY A 59 17.55 -3.61 8.35
C GLY A 59 18.26 -2.25 8.38
N GLN A 60 17.85 -1.31 7.52
CA GLN A 60 18.41 0.04 7.46
C GLN A 60 17.85 0.98 8.54
N LEU A 61 16.58 0.85 8.88
CA LEU A 61 15.86 1.78 9.78
C LEU A 61 15.68 1.24 11.20
N GLY A 62 15.71 -0.08 11.39
CA GLY A 62 15.22 -0.76 12.58
C GLY A 62 13.69 -0.85 12.62
N ARG A 63 13.19 -1.77 13.45
CA ARG A 63 11.77 -2.19 13.50
C ARG A 63 10.78 -1.05 13.70
N ALA A 64 11.04 -0.17 14.66
CA ALA A 64 10.10 0.90 15.03
C ALA A 64 9.92 1.92 13.91
N ARG A 65 11.02 2.35 13.28
CA ARG A 65 11.00 3.32 12.18
C ARG A 65 10.42 2.69 10.91
N TYR A 66 10.74 1.43 10.64
CA TYR A 66 10.12 0.67 9.56
C TYR A 66 8.60 0.63 9.71
N LEU A 67 8.10 0.27 10.90
CA LEU A 67 6.67 0.19 11.17
C LEU A 67 6.00 1.57 11.03
N ALA A 68 6.65 2.63 11.53
CA ALA A 68 6.15 3.99 11.37
C ALA A 68 6.02 4.40 9.90
N VAL A 69 7.05 4.15 9.08
CA VAL A 69 7.01 4.42 7.64
C VAL A 69 5.90 3.62 6.96
N TYR A 70 5.78 2.33 7.29
CA TYR A 70 4.75 1.46 6.73
C TYR A 70 3.35 1.99 7.03
N LEU A 71 3.04 2.25 8.30
CA LEU A 71 1.71 2.71 8.74
C LEU A 71 1.38 4.12 8.23
N LEU A 72 2.33 5.06 8.28
CA LEU A 72 2.11 6.41 7.75
C LEU A 72 1.88 6.39 6.24
N SER A 73 2.57 5.51 5.52
CA SER A 73 2.37 5.37 4.07
C SER A 73 1.04 4.69 3.73
N ALA A 74 0.62 3.70 4.54
CA ALA A 74 -0.70 3.07 4.44
C ALA A 74 -1.83 4.09 4.61
N VAL A 75 -1.77 4.89 5.68
CA VAL A 75 -2.77 5.93 5.97
C VAL A 75 -2.70 7.03 4.93
N GLY A 76 -1.50 7.52 4.60
CA GLY A 76 -1.30 8.57 3.61
C GLY A 76 -1.86 8.19 2.24
N GLY A 77 -1.63 6.96 1.78
CA GLY A 77 -2.22 6.44 0.56
C GLY A 77 -3.74 6.41 0.61
N SER A 78 -4.31 5.92 1.71
CA SER A 78 -5.77 5.87 1.91
C SER A 78 -6.40 7.27 1.94
N VAL A 79 -5.74 8.24 2.56
CA VAL A 79 -6.19 9.64 2.59
C VAL A 79 -6.15 10.27 1.20
N VAL A 80 -5.07 10.06 0.44
CA VAL A 80 -4.97 10.59 -0.93
C VAL A 80 -6.07 10.02 -1.82
N VAL A 81 -6.36 8.72 -1.73
CA VAL A 81 -7.48 8.10 -2.45
C VAL A 81 -8.80 8.72 -2.00
N TYR A 82 -9.04 8.86 -0.70
CA TYR A 82 -10.27 9.45 -0.17
C TYR A 82 -10.50 10.87 -0.69
N LEU A 83 -9.44 11.68 -0.82
CA LEU A 83 -9.54 13.06 -1.31
C LEU A 83 -9.70 13.16 -2.83
N LEU A 84 -9.05 12.28 -3.60
CA LEU A 84 -8.99 12.40 -5.07
C LEU A 84 -9.99 11.50 -5.81
N ALA A 85 -10.43 10.41 -5.17
CA ALA A 85 -11.33 9.42 -5.72
C ALA A 85 -12.21 8.80 -4.60
N PRO A 86 -13.06 9.60 -3.93
CA PRO A 86 -13.85 9.17 -2.76
C PRO A 86 -14.76 7.97 -3.04
N ASP A 87 -15.26 7.84 -4.27
CA ASP A 87 -16.15 6.75 -4.69
C ASP A 87 -15.37 5.48 -5.09
N ALA A 88 -14.04 5.53 -5.12
CA ALA A 88 -13.23 4.40 -5.54
C ALA A 88 -13.15 3.30 -4.46
N SER A 89 -13.04 2.07 -4.94
CA SER A 89 -12.83 0.89 -4.11
C SER A 89 -11.38 0.50 -4.08
N THR A 90 -10.70 0.81 -2.98
CA THR A 90 -9.28 0.50 -2.81
C THR A 90 -9.08 -0.41 -1.62
N VAL A 91 -8.37 -1.51 -1.82
CA VAL A 91 -7.89 -2.42 -0.79
C VAL A 91 -6.45 -2.78 -1.12
N GLY A 92 -5.60 -2.99 -0.12
CA GLY A 92 -4.24 -3.47 -0.34
C GLY A 92 -3.17 -2.74 0.46
N ALA A 93 -2.08 -3.46 0.71
CA ALA A 93 -0.87 -2.92 1.33
C ALA A 93 -0.05 -2.01 0.38
N SER A 94 -0.50 -1.80 -0.86
CA SER A 94 0.30 -1.18 -1.92
C SER A 94 0.73 0.25 -1.59
N GLY A 95 -0.12 1.05 -0.96
CA GLY A 95 0.26 2.40 -0.49
C GLY A 95 1.43 2.37 0.50
N ALA A 96 1.42 1.39 1.41
CA ALA A 96 2.51 1.17 2.35
C ALA A 96 3.80 0.70 1.64
N VAL A 97 3.65 -0.22 0.68
CA VAL A 97 4.74 -0.75 -0.14
C VAL A 97 5.40 0.35 -0.97
N PHE A 98 4.65 1.24 -1.61
CA PHE A 98 5.20 2.39 -2.33
C PHE A 98 5.95 3.35 -1.41
N GLY A 99 5.47 3.56 -0.19
CA GLY A 99 6.20 4.32 0.84
C GLY A 99 7.53 3.68 1.25
N LEU A 100 7.55 2.35 1.38
CA LEU A 100 8.79 1.61 1.65
C LEU A 100 9.75 1.65 0.45
N ALA A 101 9.25 1.54 -0.78
CA ALA A 101 10.03 1.69 -2.00
C ALA A 101 10.67 3.09 -2.11
N ALA A 102 9.91 4.15 -1.82
CA ALA A 102 10.45 5.51 -1.75
C ALA A 102 11.51 5.64 -0.65
N SER A 103 11.26 5.07 0.53
CA SER A 103 12.21 5.06 1.64
C SER A 103 13.51 4.33 1.28
N TYR A 104 13.42 3.17 0.64
CA TYR A 104 14.57 2.44 0.12
C TYR A 104 15.40 3.33 -0.81
N TRP A 105 14.76 3.97 -1.80
CA TRP A 105 15.47 4.85 -2.73
C TRP A 105 16.18 6.01 -2.00
N ILE A 106 15.48 6.69 -1.07
CA ILE A 106 16.01 7.83 -0.31
C ILE A 106 17.19 7.40 0.57
N ILE A 107 17.07 6.28 1.28
CA ILE A 107 18.12 5.79 2.19
C ILE A 107 19.37 5.41 1.38
N ASN A 108 19.20 4.65 0.30
CA ASN A 108 20.34 4.22 -0.54
C ASN A 108 21.07 5.43 -1.15
N ARG A 109 20.33 6.48 -1.56
CA ARG A 109 20.92 7.75 -2.00
C ARG A 109 21.71 8.43 -0.89
N ARG A 110 21.17 8.49 0.33
CA ARG A 110 21.85 9.13 1.48
C ARG A 110 23.09 8.36 1.94
N LEU A 111 23.11 7.05 1.75
CA LEU A 111 24.25 6.19 2.04
C LEU A 111 25.34 6.21 0.95
N GLY A 112 25.15 6.98 -0.13
CA GLY A 112 26.12 7.07 -1.23
C GLY A 112 26.28 5.78 -2.03
N ARG A 113 25.25 4.92 -2.07
CA ARG A 113 25.29 3.68 -2.88
C ARG A 113 25.19 3.99 -4.37
N ASP A 114 25.60 3.03 -5.21
CA ASP A 114 25.44 3.14 -6.66
C ASP A 114 23.96 3.26 -7.04
N MET A 115 23.57 4.48 -7.41
CA MET A 115 22.19 4.79 -7.79
C MET A 115 21.81 4.21 -9.14
N ALA A 116 22.76 3.83 -10.01
CA ALA A 116 22.42 3.17 -11.27
C ALA A 116 21.85 1.77 -10.99
N ALA A 117 22.47 1.01 -10.09
CA ALA A 117 21.94 -0.27 -9.63
C ALA A 117 20.60 -0.13 -8.90
N VAL A 118 20.48 0.85 -8.00
CA VAL A 118 19.24 1.13 -7.27
C VAL A 118 18.11 1.48 -8.24
N ASN A 119 18.37 2.35 -9.22
CA ASN A 119 17.36 2.75 -10.19
C ASN A 119 16.93 1.60 -11.11
N ARG A 120 17.85 0.72 -11.53
CA ARG A 120 17.50 -0.48 -12.30
C ARG A 120 16.60 -1.43 -11.51
N PHE A 121 16.93 -1.65 -10.24
CA PHE A 121 16.09 -2.45 -9.34
C PHE A 121 14.71 -1.82 -9.16
N MET A 122 14.65 -0.51 -8.90
CA MET A 122 13.39 0.22 -8.75
C MET A 122 12.55 0.23 -10.03
N ALA A 123 13.18 0.35 -11.21
CA ALA A 123 12.47 0.25 -12.48
C ALA A 123 11.83 -1.12 -12.67
N GLY A 124 12.57 -2.21 -12.39
CA GLY A 124 12.02 -3.57 -12.45
C GLY A 124 10.93 -3.83 -11.40
N PHE A 125 10.92 -3.10 -10.29
CA PHE A 125 9.87 -3.19 -9.28
C PHE A 125 8.56 -2.48 -9.68
N LEU A 126 8.64 -1.45 -10.52
CA LEU A 126 7.51 -0.59 -10.90
C LEU A 126 6.81 -1.03 -12.21
N LEU A 127 7.38 -2.01 -12.91
CA LEU A 127 6.87 -2.59 -14.16
C LEU A 127 6.16 -3.92 -13.88
#